data_AF-A0A8S0TKR1-F1
#
_entry.id   AF-A0A8S0TKR1-F1
#
_cell.length_a   1.000
_cell.length_b   1.000
_cell.length_c   1.000
_cell.angle_alpha   90.00
_cell.angle_beta   90.00
_cell.angle_gamma   90.00
#
_symmetry.space_group_name_H-M   'P 1'
#
loop_
_entity.id
_entity.type
_entity.pdbx_description
1 polymer ?
#
loop_
_entity_poly.entity_id
_entity_poly.type
_entity_poly.pdbx_seq_one_letter_code
_entity_poly.pdbx_strand_id
1 'polypeptide(L)'
;MEAFHPLIQILLLGDLVNEAFDELEKLFQISDTALQLKAALVEHFDGVDYVKLSTCFEDIMRKDPTCNDSLVRLVFMHQHGYYDTEKLTEMIALHLDAIYAKCDVWKELASCFLNLCQCAEDRMSACYNGKDGRNQIHLDHSNQIPEIFTNRESRKTWRLRCRWWLNRHFSHSILVSDIASGDLELLTYKAAAASHLYGREFKFVVKAIECSEKENNVELSSFFLQRHILNSVGFYYNAEINN
;
A
#
# COMPACT_ATOMS: atom_id res chain seq x y z
N MET A 1 13.61 18.02 -23.13
CA MET A 1 13.52 19.16 -22.19
C MET A 1 12.23 19.88 -22.51
N GLU A 2 11.16 19.58 -21.77
CA GLU A 2 9.99 20.45 -21.77
C GLU A 2 10.41 21.76 -21.11
N ALA A 3 10.17 22.88 -21.80
CA ALA A 3 10.51 24.18 -21.26
C ALA A 3 9.56 24.47 -20.09
N PHE A 4 10.10 24.59 -18.88
CA PHE A 4 9.34 25.11 -17.74
C PHE A 4 8.76 26.48 -18.10
N HIS A 5 7.62 26.82 -17.50
CA HIS A 5 7.01 28.13 -17.68
C HIS A 5 8.06 29.23 -17.43
N PRO A 6 8.39 30.09 -18.41
CA PRO A 6 9.53 31.00 -18.32
C PRO A 6 9.53 31.90 -17.07
N LEU A 7 8.33 32.24 -16.59
CA LEU A 7 8.17 33.00 -15.34
C LEU A 7 8.68 32.22 -14.12
N ILE A 8 8.37 30.93 -14.02
CA ILE A 8 8.83 30.10 -12.89
C ILE A 8 10.36 29.99 -12.93
N GLN A 9 10.95 29.82 -14.11
CA GLN A 9 12.41 29.79 -14.26
C GLN A 9 13.06 31.10 -13.80
N ILE A 10 12.50 32.25 -14.18
CA ILE A 10 13.00 33.57 -13.78
C ILE A 10 12.86 33.78 -12.27
N LEU A 11 11.73 33.36 -11.67
CA LEU A 11 11.50 33.47 -10.23
C LEU A 11 12.49 32.61 -9.44
N LEU A 12 12.73 31.37 -9.87
CA LEU A 12 13.73 30.49 -9.26
C LEU A 12 15.15 31.02 -9.40
N LEU A 13 15.52 31.58 -10.57
CA LEU A 13 16.81 32.24 -10.77
C LEU A 13 16.99 33.49 -9.90
N GLY A 14 15.88 34.14 -9.52
CA GLY A 14 15.84 35.30 -8.65
C GLY A 14 15.76 34.99 -7.16
N ASP A 15 15.84 33.71 -6.76
CA ASP A 15 15.63 33.24 -5.38
C ASP A 15 14.24 33.61 -4.79
N LEU A 16 13.26 33.83 -5.68
CA LEU A 16 11.87 34.14 -5.36
C LEU A 16 11.05 32.84 -5.32
N VAL A 17 11.42 31.95 -4.40
CA VAL A 17 10.87 30.59 -4.32
C VAL A 17 9.37 30.60 -3.99
N ASN A 18 8.92 31.49 -3.09
CA ASN A 18 7.51 31.57 -2.71
C ASN A 18 6.64 32.05 -3.87
N GLU A 19 7.12 33.04 -4.61
CA GLU A 19 6.47 33.55 -5.81
C GLU A 19 6.44 32.50 -6.93
N ALA A 20 7.49 31.68 -7.03
CA ALA A 20 7.51 30.54 -7.94
C ALA A 20 6.43 29.50 -7.57
N PHE A 21 6.19 29.26 -6.27
CA PHE A 21 5.09 28.43 -5.80
C PHE A 21 3.72 29.03 -6.13
N ASP A 22 3.51 30.33 -5.86
CA ASP A 22 2.25 31.01 -6.16
C ASP A 22 1.90 30.96 -7.65
N GLU A 23 2.89 31.15 -8.53
CA GLU A 23 2.70 31.01 -9.97
C GLU A 23 2.44 29.55 -10.39
N LEU A 24 3.07 28.59 -9.72
CA LEU A 24 2.82 27.18 -9.98
C LEU A 24 1.42 26.74 -9.54
N GLU A 25 0.89 27.28 -8.43
CA GLU A 25 -0.47 27.01 -7.97
C GLU A 25 -1.52 27.52 -8.96
N LYS A 26 -1.25 28.62 -9.67
CA LYS A 26 -2.12 29.10 -10.76
C LYS A 26 -2.13 28.14 -11.96
N LEU A 27 -1.05 27.41 -12.20
CA LEU A 27 -0.91 26.42 -13.27
C LEU A 27 -1.39 25.01 -12.87
N PHE A 28 -1.59 24.78 -11.58
CA PHE A 28 -1.96 23.48 -10.98
C PHE A 28 -3.23 22.87 -11.59
N GLN A 29 -4.17 23.70 -12.06
CA GLN A 29 -5.41 23.21 -12.68
C GLN A 29 -5.23 22.66 -14.10
N ILE A 30 -4.04 22.79 -14.70
CA ILE A 30 -3.89 22.72 -16.16
C ILE A 30 -2.96 21.59 -16.62
N SER A 31 -1.94 21.17 -15.84
CA SER A 31 -0.92 20.24 -16.35
C SER A 31 -0.31 19.27 -15.33
N ASP A 32 -0.05 18.03 -15.76
CA ASP A 32 0.72 17.03 -15.00
C ASP A 32 2.17 17.46 -14.72
N THR A 33 2.76 18.21 -15.64
CA THR A 33 4.12 18.75 -15.48
C THR A 33 4.21 19.79 -14.37
N ALA A 34 3.12 20.49 -14.06
CA ALA A 34 3.07 21.45 -12.96
C ALA A 34 3.12 20.73 -11.58
N LEU A 35 2.48 19.58 -11.46
CA LEU A 35 2.51 18.77 -10.23
C LEU A 35 3.90 18.19 -9.94
N GLN A 36 4.54 17.64 -10.97
CA GLN A 36 5.90 17.11 -10.85
C GLN A 36 6.91 18.20 -10.48
N LEU A 37 6.79 19.38 -11.09
CA LEU A 37 7.61 20.53 -10.72
C LEU A 37 7.37 20.98 -9.29
N LYS A 38 6.12 20.97 -8.81
CA LYS A 38 5.79 21.35 -7.42
C LYS A 38 6.48 20.42 -6.44
N ALA A 39 6.38 19.10 -6.67
CA ALA A 39 7.05 18.12 -5.84
C ALA A 39 8.57 18.31 -5.82
N ALA A 40 9.19 18.55 -6.99
CA ALA A 40 10.63 18.80 -7.08
C ALA A 40 11.06 20.08 -6.35
N LEU A 41 10.27 21.15 -6.43
CA LEU A 41 10.57 22.41 -5.73
C LEU A 41 10.41 22.28 -4.22
N VAL A 42 9.35 21.61 -3.74
CA VAL A 42 9.16 21.33 -2.31
C VAL A 42 10.30 20.45 -1.77
N GLU A 43 10.74 19.44 -2.53
CA GLU A 43 11.86 18.58 -2.13
C GLU A 43 13.18 19.37 -2.03
N HIS A 44 13.38 20.39 -2.86
CA HIS A 44 14.67 21.10 -2.95
C HIS A 44 14.78 22.35 -2.08
N PHE A 45 13.69 23.10 -1.86
CA PHE A 45 13.78 24.46 -1.32
C PHE A 45 13.06 24.71 0.03
N ASP A 46 12.01 23.98 0.39
CA ASP A 46 11.15 24.37 1.54
C ASP A 46 11.61 23.78 2.91
N GLY A 47 12.81 23.18 2.96
CA GLY A 47 13.05 22.14 3.97
C GLY A 47 12.06 20.98 3.76
N VAL A 48 12.34 19.78 4.28
CA VAL A 48 11.49 18.63 3.91
C VAL A 48 10.17 18.66 4.69
N ASP A 49 9.22 19.50 4.28
CA ASP A 49 7.82 19.46 4.70
C ASP A 49 7.16 18.24 4.04
N TYR A 50 7.36 17.09 4.68
CA TYR A 50 6.85 15.79 4.21
C TYR A 50 5.31 15.77 4.10
N VAL A 51 4.58 16.65 4.80
CA VAL A 51 3.12 16.72 4.69
C VAL A 51 2.72 17.34 3.35
N LYS A 52 3.32 18.47 2.98
CA LYS A 52 3.09 19.07 1.66
C LYS A 52 3.58 18.17 0.53
N LEU A 53 4.76 17.58 0.71
CA LEU A 53 5.39 16.76 -0.32
C LEU A 53 4.61 15.46 -0.58
N SER A 54 4.14 14.78 0.48
CA SER A 54 3.26 13.61 0.32
C SER A 54 1.95 13.97 -0.37
N THR A 55 1.32 15.11 -0.03
CA THR A 55 0.10 15.59 -0.71
C THR A 55 0.32 15.77 -2.21
N CYS A 56 1.46 16.34 -2.62
CA CYS A 56 1.80 16.49 -4.03
C CYS A 56 1.89 15.13 -4.76
N PHE A 57 2.56 14.15 -4.14
CA PHE A 57 2.66 12.81 -4.74
C PHE A 57 1.33 12.06 -4.76
N GLU A 58 0.50 12.22 -3.73
CA GLU A 58 -0.88 11.68 -3.73
C GLU A 58 -1.71 12.26 -4.88
N ASP A 59 -1.63 13.57 -5.13
CA ASP A 59 -2.38 14.21 -6.21
C ASP A 59 -1.91 13.75 -7.59
N ILE A 60 -0.60 13.56 -7.77
CA ILE A 60 -0.04 12.94 -8.98
C ILE A 60 -0.61 11.53 -9.14
N MET A 61 -0.56 10.70 -8.10
CA MET A 61 -1.07 9.32 -8.15
C MET A 61 -2.56 9.26 -8.46
N ARG A 62 -3.37 10.13 -7.84
CA ARG A 62 -4.83 10.18 -8.11
C ARG A 62 -5.14 10.53 -9.56
N LYS A 63 -4.31 11.36 -10.19
CA LYS A 63 -4.47 11.77 -11.59
C LYS A 63 -3.88 10.76 -12.57
N ASP A 64 -2.69 10.25 -12.27
CA ASP A 64 -1.99 9.19 -12.99
C ASP A 64 -1.60 8.06 -12.02
N PRO A 65 -2.47 7.05 -11.87
CA PRO A 65 -2.19 5.90 -11.03
C PRO A 65 -0.99 5.07 -11.50
N THR A 66 -0.47 5.27 -12.71
CA THR A 66 0.66 4.51 -13.24
C THR A 66 2.03 5.07 -12.85
N CYS A 67 2.07 6.23 -12.18
CA CYS A 67 3.29 6.94 -11.81
C CYS A 67 4.09 6.21 -10.71
N ASN A 68 5.00 5.33 -11.10
CA ASN A 68 5.85 4.59 -10.17
C ASN A 68 6.79 5.50 -9.37
N ASP A 69 7.25 6.61 -9.95
CA ASP A 69 8.18 7.52 -9.26
C ASP A 69 7.52 8.17 -8.04
N SER A 70 6.28 8.64 -8.16
CA SER A 70 5.50 9.15 -7.04
C SER A 70 5.28 8.08 -5.97
N LEU A 71 4.96 6.84 -6.38
CA LEU A 71 4.80 5.73 -5.44
C LEU A 71 6.08 5.46 -4.66
N VAL A 72 7.23 5.37 -5.33
CA VAL A 72 8.53 5.13 -4.69
C VAL A 72 8.84 6.21 -3.65
N ARG A 73 8.50 7.47 -3.93
CA ARG A 73 8.68 8.57 -2.97
C ARG A 73 7.77 8.45 -1.75
N LEU A 74 6.51 8.07 -1.93
CA LEU A 74 5.58 7.82 -0.81
C LEU A 74 6.04 6.63 0.06
N VAL A 75 6.52 5.55 -0.56
CA VAL A 75 7.11 4.40 0.15
C VAL A 75 8.33 4.83 0.95
N PHE A 76 9.23 5.62 0.36
CA PHE A 76 10.39 6.16 1.07
C PHE A 76 9.99 6.95 2.32
N MET A 77 8.99 7.84 2.20
CA MET A 77 8.52 8.61 3.35
C MET A 77 7.92 7.74 4.45
N HIS A 78 7.15 6.72 4.08
CA HIS A 78 6.56 5.77 5.02
C HIS A 78 7.62 4.99 5.79
N GLN A 79 8.64 4.48 5.09
CA GLN A 79 9.76 3.75 5.69
C GLN A 79 10.55 4.58 6.70
N HIS A 80 10.52 5.91 6.57
CA HIS A 80 11.16 6.85 7.51
C HIS A 80 10.20 7.45 8.54
N GLY A 81 8.94 6.98 8.60
CA GLY A 81 7.94 7.42 9.57
C GLY A 81 7.29 8.77 9.27
N TYR A 82 7.45 9.29 8.05
CA TYR A 82 6.90 10.57 7.62
C TYR A 82 5.57 10.45 6.85
N TYR A 83 5.09 9.24 6.62
CA TYR A 83 3.85 8.99 5.88
C TYR A 83 3.03 7.85 6.49
N ASP A 84 1.71 8.03 6.49
CA ASP A 84 0.77 7.14 7.16
C ASP A 84 0.56 5.82 6.40
N THR A 85 0.37 4.73 7.15
CA THR A 85 0.23 3.39 6.56
C THR A 85 -1.10 3.22 5.83
N GLU A 86 -2.22 3.76 6.34
CA GLU A 86 -3.51 3.67 5.65
C GLU A 86 -3.46 4.43 4.32
N LYS A 87 -2.91 5.64 4.34
CA LYS A 87 -2.72 6.44 3.13
C LYS A 87 -1.84 5.74 2.10
N LEU A 88 -0.70 5.17 2.52
CA LEU A 88 0.16 4.40 1.61
C LEU A 88 -0.57 3.19 1.05
N THR A 89 -1.35 2.48 1.88
CA THR A 89 -2.14 1.32 1.45
C THR A 89 -3.08 1.70 0.30
N GLU A 90 -3.79 2.84 0.39
CA GLU A 90 -4.64 3.31 -0.69
C GLU A 90 -3.86 3.69 -1.95
N MET A 91 -2.69 4.35 -1.82
CA MET A 91 -1.88 4.74 -2.97
C MET A 91 -1.30 3.54 -3.72
N ILE A 92 -0.82 2.52 -2.99
CA ILE A 92 -0.39 1.26 -3.59
C ILE A 92 -1.57 0.55 -4.26
N ALA A 93 -2.72 0.50 -3.60
CA ALA A 93 -3.90 -0.15 -4.14
C ALA A 93 -4.39 0.53 -5.43
N LEU A 94 -4.39 1.86 -5.47
CA LEU A 94 -4.70 2.65 -6.65
C LEU A 94 -3.72 2.40 -7.80
N HIS A 95 -2.43 2.22 -7.50
CA HIS A 95 -1.43 1.83 -8.50
C HIS A 95 -1.71 0.44 -9.09
N LEU A 96 -2.01 -0.53 -8.22
CA LEU A 96 -2.38 -1.90 -8.60
C LEU A 96 -3.72 -1.97 -9.35
N ASP A 97 -4.59 -0.98 -9.15
CA ASP A 97 -5.81 -0.81 -9.93
C ASP A 97 -5.52 -0.45 -11.40
N ALA A 98 -4.36 0.12 -11.71
CA ALA A 98 -4.01 0.51 -13.07
C ALA A 98 -3.07 -0.47 -13.78
N ILE A 99 -2.17 -1.15 -13.06
CA ILE A 99 -1.07 -1.91 -13.69
C ILE A 99 -0.92 -3.35 -13.19
N TYR A 100 -0.10 -4.14 -13.89
CA TYR A 100 0.48 -5.38 -13.39
C TYR A 100 1.86 -5.06 -12.79
N ALA A 101 1.89 -4.77 -11.49
CA ALA A 101 3.09 -4.26 -10.83
C ALA A 101 4.15 -5.34 -10.57
N LYS A 102 5.39 -4.87 -10.34
CA LYS A 102 6.55 -5.69 -9.94
C LYS A 102 6.39 -6.24 -8.53
N CYS A 103 7.24 -7.21 -8.17
CA CYS A 103 7.25 -7.88 -6.88
C CYS A 103 7.30 -6.90 -5.69
N ASP A 104 8.13 -5.85 -5.76
CA ASP A 104 8.33 -4.88 -4.67
C ASP A 104 7.04 -4.15 -4.26
N VAL A 105 6.16 -3.84 -5.21
CA VAL A 105 4.87 -3.17 -4.93
C VAL A 105 3.96 -4.10 -4.14
N TRP A 106 3.91 -5.39 -4.50
CA TRP A 106 3.14 -6.39 -3.77
C TRP A 106 3.71 -6.66 -2.38
N LYS A 107 5.03 -6.63 -2.25
CA LYS A 107 5.72 -6.76 -0.96
C LYS A 107 5.30 -5.63 -0.02
N GLU A 108 5.36 -4.39 -0.51
CA GLU A 108 5.00 -3.21 0.28
C GLU A 108 3.51 -3.21 0.66
N LEU A 109 2.62 -3.63 -0.25
CA LEU A 109 1.21 -3.80 0.06
C LEU A 109 1.00 -4.82 1.19
N ALA A 110 1.63 -5.99 1.08
CA ALA A 110 1.54 -7.02 2.10
C ALA A 110 2.03 -6.49 3.47
N SER A 111 3.17 -5.79 3.48
CA SER A 111 3.73 -5.15 4.69
C SER A 111 2.78 -4.12 5.29
N CYS A 112 2.13 -3.29 4.47
CA CYS A 112 1.11 -2.34 4.92
C CYS A 112 -0.06 -3.05 5.60
N PHE A 113 -0.62 -4.12 5.00
CA PHE A 113 -1.70 -4.89 5.62
C PHE A 113 -1.30 -5.48 6.97
N LEU A 114 -0.09 -6.03 7.06
CA LEU A 114 0.43 -6.58 8.31
C LEU A 114 0.54 -5.49 9.39
N ASN A 115 1.10 -4.33 9.06
CA ASN A 115 1.22 -3.21 10.00
C ASN A 115 -0.15 -2.72 10.48
N LEU A 116 -1.14 -2.63 9.59
CA LEU A 116 -2.50 -2.24 9.93
C LEU A 116 -3.18 -3.23 10.89
N CYS A 117 -2.99 -4.54 10.67
CA CYS A 117 -3.49 -5.57 11.58
C CYS A 117 -2.83 -5.48 12.98
N GLN A 118 -1.51 -5.23 13.03
CA GLN A 118 -0.77 -5.14 14.30
C GLN A 118 -1.13 -3.87 15.10
N CYS A 119 -1.30 -2.72 14.44
CA CYS A 119 -1.70 -1.49 15.13
C CYS A 119 -3.08 -1.57 15.79
N ALA A 120 -3.98 -2.41 15.27
CA ALA A 120 -5.29 -2.65 15.89
C ALA A 120 -5.16 -3.40 17.22
N GLU A 121 -4.19 -4.32 17.34
CA GLU A 121 -3.93 -5.10 18.56
C GLU A 121 -3.38 -4.23 19.70
N ASP A 122 -2.43 -3.34 19.39
CA ASP A 122 -1.81 -2.43 20.37
C ASP A 122 -2.83 -1.46 20.99
N ARG A 123 -3.82 -1.01 20.21
CA ARG A 123 -4.89 -0.12 20.68
C ARG A 123 -5.84 -0.82 21.66
N MET A 124 -6.10 -2.12 21.50
CA MET A 124 -6.96 -2.89 22.42
C MET A 124 -6.23 -3.29 23.71
N SER A 125 -4.93 -3.55 23.64
CA SER A 125 -4.09 -3.88 24.81
C SER A 125 -4.12 -2.77 25.88
N ALA A 126 -4.16 -1.50 25.46
CA ALA A 126 -4.16 -0.35 26.35
C ALA A 126 -5.48 -0.15 27.15
N CYS A 127 -6.56 -0.88 26.83
CA CYS A 127 -7.86 -0.75 27.50
C CYS A 127 -8.11 -1.76 28.62
N TYR A 128 -7.21 -2.72 28.89
CA TYR A 128 -7.37 -3.68 29.99
C TYR A 128 -6.73 -3.19 31.29
N ASN A 129 -7.42 -2.26 31.97
CA ASN A 129 -7.15 -1.93 33.36
C ASN A 129 -8.30 -2.37 34.25
N GLY A 130 -8.12 -3.49 34.96
CA GLY A 130 -8.70 -3.69 36.29
C GLY A 130 -9.62 -4.89 36.51
N LYS A 131 -9.07 -5.88 37.21
CA LYS A 131 -9.71 -6.79 38.19
C LYS A 131 -10.59 -7.92 37.63
N ASP A 132 -10.04 -9.10 37.46
CA ASP A 132 -10.11 -10.14 38.49
C ASP A 132 -9.18 -11.33 38.18
N GLY A 133 -8.79 -12.05 39.22
CA GLY A 133 -7.75 -13.07 39.19
C GLY A 133 -8.12 -14.34 38.40
N ARG A 134 -7.06 -14.98 37.88
CA ARG A 134 -7.00 -16.33 37.32
C ARG A 134 -7.98 -16.59 36.16
N ASN A 135 -7.46 -16.50 34.94
CA ASN A 135 -7.71 -17.50 33.90
C ASN A 135 -6.53 -17.51 32.93
N GLN A 136 -6.18 -18.71 32.45
CA GLN A 136 -5.10 -18.97 31.51
C GLN A 136 -5.11 -17.97 30.35
N ILE A 137 -3.96 -17.35 30.12
CA ILE A 137 -3.67 -16.51 28.96
C ILE A 137 -3.66 -17.43 27.74
N HIS A 138 -4.84 -17.73 27.21
CA HIS A 138 -4.98 -18.03 25.78
C HIS A 138 -4.93 -16.66 25.12
N LEU A 139 -3.77 -16.27 24.59
CA LEU A 139 -3.66 -15.14 23.67
C LEU A 139 -4.43 -15.54 22.42
N ASP A 140 -5.77 -15.42 22.44
CA ASP A 140 -6.55 -15.34 21.22
C ASP A 140 -6.09 -14.07 20.52
N HIS A 141 -5.14 -14.24 19.60
CA HIS A 141 -4.73 -13.22 18.64
C HIS A 141 -5.94 -12.97 17.74
N SER A 142 -6.93 -12.22 18.22
CA SER A 142 -8.02 -11.76 17.37
C SER A 142 -7.42 -10.67 16.50
N ASN A 143 -6.79 -11.09 15.39
CA ASN A 143 -6.37 -10.21 14.32
C ASN A 143 -7.61 -9.39 13.93
N GLN A 144 -7.70 -8.13 14.37
CA GLN A 144 -8.88 -7.30 14.15
C GLN A 144 -8.81 -6.75 12.73
N ILE A 145 -9.95 -6.71 12.02
CA ILE A 145 -10.02 -6.09 10.69
C ILE A 145 -9.73 -4.59 10.83
N PRO A 146 -8.70 -4.05 10.16
CA PRO A 146 -8.37 -2.63 10.22
C PRO A 146 -9.51 -1.68 9.83
N GLU A 147 -9.51 -0.46 10.38
CA GLU A 147 -10.56 0.56 10.19
C GLU A 147 -10.79 0.91 8.72
N ILE A 148 -9.72 0.98 7.92
CA ILE A 148 -9.76 1.18 6.47
C ILE A 148 -10.69 0.18 5.75
N PHE A 149 -10.92 -1.03 6.28
CA PHE A 149 -11.82 -2.03 5.68
C PHE A 149 -13.20 -2.08 6.33
N THR A 150 -13.42 -1.42 7.48
CA THR A 150 -14.68 -1.46 8.22
C THR A 150 -15.48 -0.15 8.11
N ASN A 151 -14.82 0.99 7.94
CA ASN A 151 -15.47 2.29 7.70
C ASN A 151 -16.38 2.21 6.46
N ARG A 152 -17.60 2.74 6.55
CA ARG A 152 -18.68 2.56 5.57
C ARG A 152 -18.29 2.92 4.13
N GLU A 153 -17.55 4.00 3.94
CA GLU A 153 -17.18 4.48 2.60
C GLU A 153 -16.02 3.65 2.03
N SER A 154 -14.91 3.57 2.76
CA SER A 154 -13.74 2.80 2.35
C SER A 154 -14.05 1.30 2.19
N ARG A 155 -14.91 0.72 3.04
CA ARG A 155 -15.37 -0.67 2.92
C ARG A 155 -16.00 -0.97 1.56
N LYS A 156 -16.81 -0.04 1.01
CA LYS A 156 -17.42 -0.25 -0.31
C LYS A 156 -16.37 -0.26 -1.41
N THR A 157 -15.44 0.70 -1.35
CA THR A 157 -14.32 0.80 -2.30
C THR A 157 -13.46 -0.46 -2.27
N TRP A 158 -13.04 -0.90 -1.09
CA TRP A 158 -12.23 -2.12 -0.94
C TRP A 158 -12.97 -3.39 -1.36
N ARG A 159 -14.29 -3.51 -1.12
CA ARG A 159 -15.06 -4.66 -1.62
C ARG A 159 -15.09 -4.70 -3.14
N LEU A 160 -15.27 -3.55 -3.81
CA LEU A 160 -15.22 -3.47 -5.26
C LEU A 160 -13.82 -3.83 -5.78
N ARG A 161 -12.77 -3.28 -5.15
CA ARG A 161 -11.38 -3.58 -5.46
C ARG A 161 -11.07 -5.07 -5.34
N CYS A 162 -11.40 -5.69 -4.21
CA CYS A 162 -11.21 -7.13 -3.99
C CYS A 162 -11.94 -7.96 -5.03
N ARG A 163 -13.18 -7.62 -5.40
CA ARG A 163 -13.92 -8.35 -6.45
C ARG A 163 -13.26 -8.23 -7.82
N TRP A 164 -12.72 -7.05 -8.14
CA TRP A 164 -12.05 -6.82 -9.41
C TRP A 164 -10.66 -7.50 -9.45
N TRP A 165 -9.90 -7.47 -8.35
CA TRP A 165 -8.61 -8.15 -8.19
C TRP A 165 -8.71 -9.67 -8.29
N LEU A 166 -9.83 -10.28 -7.87
CA LEU A 166 -10.06 -11.72 -8.08
C LEU A 166 -9.91 -12.12 -9.55
N ASN A 167 -10.33 -11.27 -10.48
CA ASN A 167 -10.23 -11.55 -11.91
C ASN A 167 -8.89 -11.09 -12.49
N ARG A 168 -8.44 -9.89 -12.10
CA ARG A 168 -7.24 -9.29 -12.69
C ARG A 168 -5.94 -9.89 -12.19
N HIS A 169 -5.81 -10.03 -10.87
CA HIS A 169 -4.54 -10.34 -10.21
C HIS A 169 -4.50 -11.75 -9.63
N PHE A 170 -5.68 -12.34 -9.36
CA PHE A 170 -5.77 -13.63 -8.66
C PHE A 170 -6.64 -14.67 -9.38
N SER A 171 -6.89 -14.48 -10.68
CA SER A 171 -7.64 -15.47 -11.46
C SER A 171 -6.83 -16.74 -11.65
N HIS A 172 -7.53 -17.83 -12.01
CA HIS A 172 -6.87 -19.11 -12.21
C HIS A 172 -5.79 -19.07 -13.29
N SER A 173 -6.02 -18.32 -14.38
CA SER A 173 -5.02 -18.13 -15.45
C SER A 173 -3.79 -17.37 -14.95
N ILE A 174 -3.98 -16.34 -14.12
CA ILE A 174 -2.86 -15.58 -13.54
C ILE A 174 -2.06 -16.46 -12.58
N LEU A 175 -2.72 -17.24 -11.73
CA LEU A 175 -2.03 -18.19 -10.84
C LEU A 175 -1.17 -19.18 -11.63
N VAL A 176 -1.72 -19.78 -12.70
CA VAL A 176 -0.97 -20.72 -13.54
C VAL A 176 0.21 -20.04 -14.22
N SER A 177 0.03 -18.79 -14.69
CA SER A 177 1.10 -18.00 -15.30
C SER A 177 2.19 -17.61 -14.31
N ASP A 178 1.82 -17.17 -13.11
CA ASP A 178 2.77 -16.77 -12.05
C ASP A 178 3.57 -17.98 -11.55
N ILE A 179 2.98 -19.18 -11.47
CA ILE A 179 3.72 -20.41 -11.15
C ILE A 179 4.66 -20.79 -12.31
N ALA A 180 4.20 -20.69 -13.55
CA ALA A 180 4.99 -21.05 -14.72
C ALA A 180 6.16 -20.11 -14.99
N SER A 181 6.10 -18.86 -14.53
CA SER A 181 7.19 -17.90 -14.67
C SER A 181 8.40 -18.23 -13.78
N GLY A 182 8.19 -18.97 -12.69
CA GLY A 182 9.21 -19.26 -11.69
C GLY A 182 9.61 -18.07 -10.83
N ASP A 183 8.87 -16.95 -10.89
CA ASP A 183 9.11 -15.78 -10.04
C ASP A 183 8.49 -16.01 -8.65
N LEU A 184 9.26 -16.68 -7.79
CA LEU A 184 8.81 -17.05 -6.44
C LEU A 184 8.59 -15.85 -5.54
N GLU A 185 9.34 -14.76 -5.72
CA GLU A 185 9.15 -13.55 -4.91
C GLU A 185 7.80 -12.91 -5.23
N LEU A 186 7.50 -12.73 -6.52
CA LEU A 186 6.20 -12.22 -6.94
C LEU A 186 5.05 -13.10 -6.45
N LEU A 187 5.17 -14.42 -6.61
CA LEU A 187 4.16 -15.38 -6.16
C LEU A 187 3.95 -15.29 -4.64
N THR A 188 5.05 -15.23 -3.88
CA THR A 188 5.05 -15.10 -2.41
C THR A 188 4.37 -13.81 -1.97
N TYR A 189 4.74 -12.66 -2.55
CA TYR A 189 4.23 -11.37 -2.13
C TYR A 189 2.76 -11.16 -2.52
N LYS A 190 2.35 -11.64 -3.71
CA LYS A 190 0.94 -11.71 -4.09
C LYS A 190 0.14 -12.59 -3.12
N ALA A 191 0.68 -13.76 -2.74
CA ALA A 191 0.03 -14.65 -1.78
C ALA A 191 -0.06 -14.03 -0.37
N ALA A 192 0.98 -13.32 0.06
CA ALA A 192 1.00 -12.60 1.33
C ALA A 192 -0.07 -11.49 1.36
N ALA A 193 -0.22 -10.71 0.29
CA ALA A 193 -1.30 -9.73 0.18
C ALA A 193 -2.68 -10.42 0.12
N ALA A 194 -2.81 -11.48 -0.69
CA ALA A 194 -4.05 -12.23 -0.86
C ALA A 194 -4.54 -12.89 0.43
N SER A 195 -3.65 -13.32 1.32
CA SER A 195 -4.06 -13.90 2.61
C SER A 195 -4.78 -12.86 3.48
N HIS A 196 -4.31 -11.61 3.50
CA HIS A 196 -4.99 -10.51 4.21
C HIS A 196 -6.36 -10.18 3.60
N LEU A 197 -6.47 -10.17 2.27
CA LEU A 197 -7.71 -9.86 1.55
C LEU A 197 -8.74 -11.00 1.64
N TYR A 198 -8.33 -12.21 1.29
CA TYR A 198 -9.19 -13.36 0.99
C TYR A 198 -8.97 -14.54 1.95
N GLY A 199 -8.08 -14.42 2.92
CA GLY A 199 -7.83 -15.46 3.91
C GLY A 199 -6.83 -16.51 3.44
N ARG A 200 -6.28 -17.24 4.42
CA ARG A 200 -5.26 -18.27 4.22
C ARG A 200 -5.70 -19.45 3.35
N GLU A 201 -7.01 -19.73 3.31
CA GLU A 201 -7.60 -20.85 2.54
C GLU A 201 -7.84 -20.49 1.08
N PHE A 202 -7.58 -19.25 0.68
CA PHE A 202 -7.74 -18.83 -0.70
C PHE A 202 -6.80 -19.62 -1.62
N LYS A 203 -7.34 -20.12 -2.74
CA LYS A 203 -6.65 -21.06 -3.64
C LYS A 203 -5.27 -20.54 -4.11
N PHE A 204 -5.14 -19.24 -4.35
CA PHE A 204 -3.86 -18.63 -4.73
C PHE A 204 -2.81 -18.79 -3.63
N VAL A 205 -3.20 -18.54 -2.37
CA VAL A 205 -2.33 -18.64 -1.19
C VAL A 205 -1.89 -20.09 -0.99
N VAL A 206 -2.84 -21.02 -1.01
CA VAL A 206 -2.54 -22.47 -0.85
C VAL A 206 -1.54 -22.96 -1.90
N LYS A 207 -1.71 -22.55 -3.17
CA LYS A 207 -0.79 -22.95 -4.24
C LYS A 207 0.59 -22.30 -4.13
N ALA A 208 0.68 -21.05 -3.67
CA ALA A 208 1.97 -20.43 -3.41
C ALA A 208 2.76 -21.18 -2.32
N ILE A 209 2.10 -21.59 -1.22
CA ILE A 209 2.72 -22.39 -0.16
C ILE A 209 3.26 -23.72 -0.73
N GLU A 210 2.42 -24.46 -1.48
CA GLU A 210 2.82 -25.73 -2.10
C GLU A 210 4.02 -25.58 -3.05
N CYS A 211 4.17 -24.43 -3.72
CA CYS A 211 5.32 -24.13 -4.56
C CYS A 211 6.57 -23.84 -3.71
N SER A 212 6.44 -22.99 -2.68
CA SER A 212 7.56 -22.65 -1.80
C SER A 212 8.12 -23.86 -1.03
N GLU A 213 7.30 -24.85 -0.68
CA GLU A 213 7.77 -26.08 -0.02
C GLU A 213 8.60 -27.01 -0.91
N LYS A 214 8.47 -26.89 -2.25
CA LYS A 214 9.16 -27.76 -3.21
C LYS A 214 10.55 -27.27 -3.60
N GLU A 215 10.83 -25.99 -3.43
CA GLU A 215 12.12 -25.37 -3.74
C GLU A 215 12.90 -25.17 -2.44
N ASN A 216 13.96 -25.96 -2.24
CA ASN A 216 14.87 -25.93 -1.07
C ASN A 216 15.64 -24.60 -0.88
N ASN A 217 15.28 -23.55 -1.62
CA ASN A 217 15.90 -22.25 -1.55
C ASN A 217 14.82 -21.25 -1.15
N VAL A 218 15.17 -20.37 -0.22
CA VAL A 218 14.40 -19.21 0.24
C VAL A 218 13.59 -19.42 1.54
N GLU A 219 14.31 -19.68 2.64
CA GLU A 219 13.81 -19.56 4.02
C GLU A 219 13.17 -18.18 4.30
N LEU A 220 13.70 -17.11 3.69
CA LEU A 220 13.23 -15.73 3.90
C LEU A 220 11.82 -15.46 3.35
N SER A 221 11.54 -15.84 2.11
CA SER A 221 10.21 -15.73 1.48
C SER A 221 9.20 -16.68 2.12
N SER A 222 9.62 -17.88 2.50
CA SER A 222 8.78 -18.80 3.27
C SER A 222 8.39 -18.20 4.63
N PHE A 223 9.37 -17.66 5.37
CA PHE A 223 9.12 -16.97 6.64
C PHE A 223 8.23 -15.73 6.46
N PHE A 224 8.47 -14.96 5.40
CA PHE A 224 7.65 -13.81 5.04
C PHE A 224 6.19 -14.22 4.85
N LEU A 225 5.92 -15.16 3.94
CA LEU A 225 4.56 -15.62 3.66
C LEU A 225 3.88 -16.19 4.91
N GLN A 226 4.59 -17.00 5.69
CA GLN A 226 4.07 -17.59 6.91
C GLN A 226 3.68 -16.52 7.94
N ARG A 227 4.51 -15.48 8.10
CA ARG A 227 4.19 -14.34 8.96
C ARG A 227 2.88 -13.66 8.52
N HIS A 228 2.69 -13.41 7.22
CA HIS A 228 1.44 -12.81 6.73
C HIS A 228 0.24 -13.73 6.95
N ILE A 229 0.36 -15.04 6.68
CA ILE A 229 -0.73 -16.00 6.88
C ILE A 229 -1.21 -16.03 8.33
N LEU A 230 -0.28 -16.08 9.29
CA LEU A 230 -0.60 -16.15 10.72
C LEU A 230 -1.31 -14.88 11.23
N ASN A 231 -1.03 -13.72 10.62
CA ASN A 231 -1.60 -12.43 10.99
C ASN A 231 -2.77 -12.04 10.05
N SER A 232 -3.19 -12.92 9.14
CA SER A 232 -4.22 -12.61 8.16
C SER A 232 -5.61 -12.80 8.72
N VAL A 233 -6.52 -11.89 8.35
CA VAL A 233 -7.93 -11.98 8.73
C VAL A 233 -8.82 -12.44 7.57
N GLY A 234 -8.42 -12.18 6.32
CA GLY A 234 -9.28 -12.46 5.16
C GLY A 234 -10.52 -11.59 5.15
N PHE A 235 -10.34 -10.27 5.20
CA PHE A 235 -11.46 -9.35 5.48
C PHE A 235 -12.60 -9.44 4.45
N TYR A 236 -12.30 -9.75 3.19
CA TYR A 236 -13.31 -9.76 2.12
C TYR A 236 -14.35 -10.85 2.35
N TYR A 237 -13.93 -12.09 2.62
CA TYR A 237 -14.87 -13.19 2.87
C TYR A 237 -15.52 -13.10 4.25
N ASN A 238 -14.79 -12.64 5.28
CA ASN A 238 -15.41 -12.37 6.58
C ASN A 238 -16.49 -11.27 6.51
N ALA A 239 -16.36 -10.31 5.59
CA ALA A 239 -17.39 -9.32 5.33
C ALA A 239 -18.60 -9.87 4.55
N GLU A 240 -18.47 -10.99 3.84
CA GLU A 240 -19.58 -11.67 3.15
C GLU A 240 -20.35 -12.61 4.10
N ILE A 241 -19.69 -13.22 5.09
CA ILE A 241 -20.33 -14.11 6.08
C ILE A 241 -21.20 -13.33 7.09
N ASN A 242 -20.88 -12.06 7.35
CA ASN A 242 -21.57 -11.21 8.34
C ASN A 242 -22.66 -10.28 7.74
N ASN A 243 -23.15 -10.55 6.53
CA ASN A 243 -24.30 -9.85 5.91
C ASN A 243 -25.38 -10.87 5.53
#